data_AF-A0AAJ0J1S7-F1
#
_entry.id   AF-A0AAJ0J1S7-F1
#
_cell.length_a   1.000
_cell.length_b   1.000
_cell.length_c   1.000
_cell.angle_alpha   90.00
_cell.angle_beta   90.00
_cell.angle_gamma   90.00
#
_symmetry.space_group_name_H-M   'P 1'
#
loop_
_entity.id
_entity.type
_entity.pdbx_description
1 polymer ?
#
loop_
_entity_poly.entity_id
_entity_poly.type
_entity_poly.pdbx_seq_one_letter_code
_entity_poly.pdbx_strand_id
1 'polypeptide(L)'
;MIDALASSNAQTVLIVDNCGQKTHAALVERKAKSGNQLGLLTIEYDIQDDLPEETTFYRLEGASEETMSTLLQARCKRLSHNDIRKVIDASDGNSRLAFALASTSKHTDDLSSLKDTELFRRLFEQSQGAGDELLRCAKAASLLYSFDGEDLSPPSEIAILAGFAGTAPADFRRNIIDLRRRGLLQERGKWRALLPHAVSNRLAALALEELSQPVTMDQLFALATDRVRASFAHRVSFLHNSTSAVKLVSDLLAPGGHFSDLVSISDKDLLIFLRFAAVAPSLALDTIGDFATKRDLGIRNEYDVEKLAQLSSSIAYDPSLFDRCVRVLLDLTPLLSKDHRTGAQKHHQLAPLFQLYYSGTLTLTAQRAPHVKRLLAARDSDEVKIGLTLLGESLKVRNFRPASHFHFGARTRSYGWWPKSSDEQRT
;
A
#
# COMPACT_ATOMS: atom_id res chain seq x y z
N MET A 1 34.42 -34.81 -9.20
CA MET A 1 34.35 -33.47 -9.83
C MET A 1 35.49 -32.59 -9.34
N ILE A 2 35.58 -32.24 -8.05
CA ILE A 2 36.73 -31.48 -7.52
C ILE A 2 38.06 -32.16 -7.86
N ASP A 3 38.19 -33.47 -7.66
CA ASP A 3 39.45 -34.18 -7.95
C ASP A 3 39.83 -34.11 -9.45
N ALA A 4 38.83 -34.15 -10.33
CA ALA A 4 39.03 -33.99 -11.76
C ALA A 4 39.44 -32.55 -12.13
N LEU A 5 38.80 -31.55 -11.51
CA LEU A 5 39.13 -30.14 -11.71
C LEU A 5 40.51 -29.80 -11.12
N ALA A 6 40.87 -30.42 -9.99
CA ALA A 6 42.17 -30.27 -9.34
C ALA A 6 43.31 -30.92 -10.15
N SER A 7 43.03 -31.97 -10.92
CA SER A 7 44.01 -32.59 -11.83
C SER A 7 44.28 -31.79 -13.12
N SER A 8 43.50 -30.73 -13.37
CA SER A 8 43.72 -29.81 -14.49
C SER A 8 44.86 -28.84 -14.19
N ASN A 9 45.76 -28.62 -15.14
CA ASN A 9 46.82 -27.60 -15.04
C ASN A 9 46.32 -26.16 -15.31
N ALA A 10 45.02 -25.97 -15.55
CA ALA A 10 44.43 -24.65 -15.77
C ALA A 10 43.96 -24.01 -14.45
N GLN A 11 44.19 -22.70 -14.31
CA GLN A 11 43.54 -21.92 -13.24
C GLN A 11 42.03 -22.03 -13.36
N THR A 12 41.39 -22.60 -12.34
CA THR A 12 39.97 -22.94 -12.35
C THR A 12 39.28 -22.31 -11.15
N VAL A 13 38.09 -21.75 -11.34
CA VAL A 13 37.21 -21.29 -10.25
C VAL A 13 35.91 -22.08 -10.32
N LEU A 14 35.59 -22.81 -9.25
CA LEU A 14 34.31 -23.49 -9.09
C LEU A 14 33.31 -22.52 -8.45
N ILE A 15 32.24 -22.20 -9.18
CA ILE A 15 31.12 -21.40 -8.67
C ILE A 15 29.94 -22.35 -8.40
N VAL A 16 29.46 -22.38 -7.15
CA VAL A 16 28.30 -23.20 -6.76
C VAL A 16 27.21 -22.29 -6.22
N ASP A 17 26.13 -22.17 -6.98
CA ASP A 17 24.91 -21.46 -6.55
C ASP A 17 24.02 -22.36 -5.70
N ASN A 18 23.32 -21.78 -4.72
CA ASN A 18 22.52 -22.48 -3.69
C ASN A 18 23.33 -23.53 -2.91
N CYS A 19 24.53 -23.14 -2.48
CA CYS A 19 25.46 -24.02 -1.78
C CYS A 19 25.30 -23.90 -0.25
N GLY A 20 24.42 -24.72 0.32
CA GLY A 20 24.23 -24.79 1.77
C GLY A 20 25.50 -25.11 2.56
N GLN A 21 25.54 -24.74 3.83
CA GLN A 21 26.74 -24.76 4.70
C GLN A 21 27.45 -26.12 4.76
N LYS A 22 26.70 -27.24 4.84
CA LYS A 22 27.29 -28.59 4.84
C LYS A 22 28.02 -28.89 3.54
N THR A 23 27.43 -28.51 2.41
CA THR A 23 28.03 -28.67 1.09
C THR A 23 29.25 -27.77 0.96
N HIS A 24 29.17 -26.50 1.41
CA HIS A 24 30.29 -25.57 1.43
C HIS A 24 31.48 -26.14 2.22
N ALA A 25 31.26 -26.60 3.46
CA ALA A 25 32.31 -27.19 4.29
C ALA A 25 32.98 -28.39 3.62
N ALA A 26 32.19 -29.29 3.02
CA ALA A 26 32.72 -30.45 2.29
C ALA A 26 33.55 -30.04 1.04
N LEU A 27 33.15 -28.98 0.34
CA LEU A 27 33.90 -28.45 -0.80
C LEU A 27 35.21 -27.78 -0.36
N VAL A 28 35.20 -27.03 0.74
CA VAL A 28 36.40 -26.42 1.33
C VAL A 28 37.40 -27.50 1.77
N GLU A 29 36.95 -28.52 2.51
CA GLU A 29 37.83 -29.60 2.97
C GLU A 29 38.47 -30.37 1.80
N ARG A 30 37.71 -30.64 0.74
CA ARG A 30 38.24 -31.29 -0.45
C ARG A 30 39.20 -30.39 -1.23
N LYS A 31 38.91 -29.10 -1.33
CA LYS A 31 39.80 -28.12 -1.94
C LYS A 31 41.14 -28.04 -1.19
N ALA A 32 41.13 -28.06 0.13
CA ALA A 32 42.35 -28.03 0.95
C ALA A 32 43.25 -29.25 0.70
N LYS A 33 42.66 -30.40 0.36
CA LYS A 33 43.38 -31.65 0.04
C LYS A 33 43.94 -31.70 -1.38
N SER A 34 43.46 -30.84 -2.28
CA SER A 34 43.98 -30.73 -3.65
C SER A 34 45.15 -29.74 -3.71
N GLY A 35 46.33 -30.21 -4.16
CA GLY A 35 47.55 -29.40 -4.24
C GLY A 35 47.58 -28.29 -5.33
N ASN A 36 46.46 -28.05 -6.03
CA ASN A 36 46.34 -27.08 -7.11
C ASN A 36 45.52 -25.85 -6.69
N GLN A 37 45.77 -24.69 -7.34
CA GLN A 37 45.01 -23.44 -7.12
C GLN A 37 43.59 -23.51 -7.71
N LEU A 38 42.69 -24.27 -7.07
CA LEU A 38 41.25 -24.22 -7.35
C LEU A 38 40.61 -23.08 -6.55
N GLY A 39 40.12 -22.06 -7.23
CA GLY A 39 39.23 -21.06 -6.61
C GLY A 39 37.86 -21.66 -6.30
N LEU A 40 37.25 -21.27 -5.18
CA LEU A 40 35.90 -21.69 -4.81
C LEU A 40 35.08 -20.46 -4.44
N LEU A 41 33.95 -20.27 -5.11
CA LEU A 41 32.94 -19.27 -4.79
C LEU A 41 31.61 -19.98 -4.59
N THR A 42 31.05 -19.86 -3.40
CA THR A 42 29.74 -20.40 -3.06
C THR A 42 28.76 -19.25 -2.84
N ILE A 43 27.52 -19.45 -3.28
CA ILE A 43 26.44 -18.46 -3.14
C ILE A 43 25.30 -19.13 -2.40
N GLU A 44 24.82 -18.48 -1.34
CA GLU A 44 23.71 -18.96 -0.52
C GLU A 44 22.99 -17.78 0.13
N TYR A 45 21.68 -17.91 0.35
CA TYR A 45 20.85 -16.89 0.98
C TYR A 45 20.81 -17.02 2.51
N ASP A 46 21.04 -18.22 3.03
CA ASP A 46 21.03 -18.55 4.47
C ASP A 46 22.42 -18.97 4.96
N ILE A 47 23.30 -17.98 5.11
CA ILE A 47 24.65 -18.19 5.63
C ILE A 47 24.65 -17.88 7.13
N GLN A 48 24.98 -18.88 7.94
CA GLN A 48 25.11 -18.76 9.40
C GLN A 48 26.53 -18.30 9.78
N ASP A 49 26.69 -17.71 10.97
CA ASP A 49 27.96 -17.12 11.43
C ASP A 49 29.09 -18.15 11.65
N ASP A 50 28.78 -19.45 11.62
CA ASP A 50 29.70 -20.55 11.89
C ASP A 50 30.41 -21.06 10.61
N LEU A 51 31.16 -20.17 9.96
CA LEU A 51 31.91 -20.48 8.72
C LEU A 51 33.34 -20.96 9.03
N PRO A 52 33.94 -21.81 8.16
CA PRO A 52 35.35 -22.21 8.30
C PRO A 52 36.27 -20.98 8.24
N GLU A 53 37.28 -20.90 9.12
CA GLU A 53 38.22 -19.76 9.23
C GLU A 53 38.89 -19.37 7.90
N GLU A 54 39.09 -20.35 7.01
CA GLU A 54 39.74 -20.18 5.70
C GLU A 54 38.80 -19.58 4.62
N THR A 55 37.54 -19.28 4.95
CA THR A 55 36.55 -18.73 4.01
C THR A 55 36.41 -17.21 4.20
N THR A 56 36.77 -16.43 3.17
CA THR A 56 36.40 -15.00 3.13
C THR A 56 34.92 -14.86 2.81
N PHE A 57 34.19 -14.17 3.67
CA PHE A 57 32.74 -14.00 3.57
C PHE A 57 32.35 -12.57 3.20
N TYR A 58 31.40 -12.44 2.29
CA TYR A 58 30.78 -11.17 1.92
C TYR A 58 29.28 -11.30 2.00
N ARG A 59 28.65 -10.44 2.82
CA ARG A 59 27.20 -10.30 2.86
C ARG A 59 26.78 -9.18 1.91
N LEU A 60 26.02 -9.54 0.87
CA LEU A 60 25.42 -8.54 0.00
C LEU A 60 24.12 -8.03 0.64
N GLU A 61 24.06 -6.73 0.87
CA GLU A 61 22.84 -6.05 1.32
C GLU A 61 21.98 -5.58 0.14
N GLY A 62 20.78 -5.08 0.43
CA GLY A 62 19.94 -4.43 -0.57
C GLY A 62 20.70 -3.29 -1.26
N ALA A 63 20.48 -3.12 -2.57
CA ALA A 63 21.16 -2.07 -3.31
C ALA A 63 20.67 -0.69 -2.86
N SER A 64 21.60 0.26 -2.73
CA SER A 64 21.25 1.66 -2.47
C SER A 64 20.38 2.23 -3.60
N GLU A 65 19.61 3.29 -3.31
CA GLU A 65 18.83 3.98 -4.34
C GLU A 65 19.70 4.43 -5.52
N GLU A 66 20.92 4.93 -5.24
CA GLU A 66 21.87 5.37 -6.27
C GLU A 66 22.35 4.20 -7.14
N THR A 67 22.71 3.08 -6.52
CA THR A 67 23.13 1.87 -7.25
C THR A 67 21.98 1.33 -8.09
N MET A 68 20.78 1.27 -7.52
CA MET A 68 19.58 0.79 -8.21
C MET A 68 19.20 1.69 -9.37
N SER A 69 19.25 3.01 -9.19
CA SER A 69 19.02 4.00 -10.24
C SER A 69 20.00 3.83 -11.38
N THR A 70 21.29 3.68 -11.07
CA THR A 70 22.34 3.45 -12.07
C THR A 70 22.09 2.16 -12.86
N LEU A 71 21.77 1.06 -12.16
CA LEU A 71 21.47 -0.24 -12.75
C LEU A 71 20.22 -0.21 -13.64
N LEU A 72 19.15 0.44 -13.18
CA LEU A 72 17.90 0.58 -13.91
C LEU A 72 18.06 1.50 -15.12
N GLN A 73 18.76 2.63 -15.02
CA GLN A 73 19.03 3.51 -16.15
C GLN A 73 19.85 2.80 -17.24
N ALA A 74 20.86 2.03 -16.83
CA ALA A 74 21.73 1.30 -17.76
C ALA A 74 20.97 0.23 -18.57
N ARG A 75 20.06 -0.52 -17.91
CA ARG A 75 19.35 -1.66 -18.53
C ARG A 75 17.94 -1.34 -19.03
N CYS A 76 17.29 -0.31 -18.50
CA CYS A 76 15.90 0.06 -18.78
C CYS A 76 15.81 1.46 -19.39
N LYS A 77 16.48 1.68 -20.53
CA LYS A 77 16.62 2.98 -21.22
C LYS A 77 15.30 3.70 -21.60
N ARG A 78 14.15 3.04 -21.45
CA ARG A 78 12.83 3.58 -21.81
C ARG A 78 12.06 4.14 -20.61
N LEU A 79 12.51 3.90 -19.38
CA LEU A 79 11.86 4.44 -18.18
C LEU A 79 12.22 5.90 -17.99
N SER A 80 11.23 6.71 -17.58
CA SER A 80 11.52 8.06 -17.10
C SER A 80 12.22 8.01 -15.74
N HIS A 81 12.92 9.09 -15.35
CA HIS A 81 13.51 9.20 -14.02
C HIS A 81 12.47 9.04 -12.89
N ASN A 82 11.24 9.52 -13.10
CA ASN A 82 10.16 9.38 -12.12
C ASN A 82 9.71 7.92 -11.98
N ASP A 83 9.66 7.16 -13.08
CA ASP A 83 9.29 5.74 -13.04
C ASP A 83 10.39 4.90 -12.40
N ILE A 84 11.66 5.22 -12.69
CA ILE A 84 12.80 4.61 -12.01
C ILE A 84 12.72 4.82 -10.50
N ARG A 85 12.43 6.05 -10.06
CA ARG A 85 12.28 6.34 -8.63
C ARG A 85 11.15 5.53 -7.99
N LYS A 86 9.97 5.48 -8.64
CA LYS A 86 8.85 4.65 -8.17
C LYS A 86 9.21 3.16 -8.10
N VAL A 87 9.96 2.64 -9.06
CA VAL A 87 10.43 1.25 -9.06
C VAL A 87 11.42 1.00 -7.93
N ILE A 88 12.34 1.93 -7.68
CA ILE A 88 13.29 1.86 -6.56
C ILE A 88 12.52 1.81 -5.24
N ASP A 89 11.63 2.78 -5.02
CA ASP A 89 10.80 2.88 -3.81
C ASP A 89 9.96 1.60 -3.62
N ALA A 90 9.40 1.07 -4.70
CA ALA A 90 8.60 -0.16 -4.69
C ALA A 90 9.43 -1.44 -4.54
N SER A 91 10.74 -1.38 -4.79
CA SER A 91 11.65 -2.54 -4.70
C SER A 91 12.34 -2.67 -3.35
N ASP A 92 12.38 -1.60 -2.56
CA ASP A 92 13.04 -1.53 -1.24
C ASP A 92 14.45 -2.15 -1.24
N GLY A 93 15.26 -1.79 -2.24
CA GLY A 93 16.63 -2.28 -2.41
C GLY A 93 16.76 -3.70 -3.02
N ASN A 94 15.66 -4.39 -3.31
CA ASN A 94 15.69 -5.70 -3.96
C ASN A 94 15.86 -5.55 -5.49
N SER A 95 17.09 -5.77 -5.98
CA SER A 95 17.43 -5.57 -7.39
C SER A 95 16.68 -6.48 -8.35
N ARG A 96 16.41 -7.74 -7.97
CA ARG A 96 15.60 -8.66 -8.79
C ARG A 96 14.18 -8.13 -8.94
N LEU A 97 13.59 -7.63 -7.85
CA LEU A 97 12.25 -7.05 -7.89
C LEU A 97 12.22 -5.74 -8.67
N ALA A 98 13.24 -4.89 -8.51
CA ALA A 98 13.36 -3.65 -9.26
C ALA A 98 13.36 -3.92 -10.77
N PHE A 99 14.16 -4.88 -11.23
CA PHE A 99 14.17 -5.26 -12.65
C PHE A 99 12.84 -5.88 -13.11
N ALA A 100 12.16 -6.63 -12.24
CA ALA A 100 10.83 -7.16 -12.51
C ALA A 100 9.81 -6.05 -12.78
N LEU A 101 9.68 -5.14 -11.82
CA LEU A 101 8.75 -4.02 -11.85
C LEU A 101 9.04 -3.11 -13.05
N ALA A 102 10.32 -2.85 -13.30
CA ALA A 102 10.79 -2.12 -14.47
C ALA A 102 10.37 -2.81 -15.79
N SER A 103 10.43 -4.14 -15.87
CA SER A 103 10.08 -4.88 -17.09
C SER A 103 8.57 -4.88 -17.40
N THR A 104 7.71 -4.84 -16.36
CA THR A 104 6.24 -4.85 -16.49
C THR A 104 5.62 -3.48 -16.77
N SER A 105 6.35 -2.39 -16.47
CA SER A 105 5.95 -1.00 -16.78
C SER A 105 5.74 -0.70 -18.28
N LYS A 106 6.15 -1.62 -19.16
CA LYS A 106 6.02 -1.48 -20.62
C LYS A 106 4.57 -1.31 -21.12
N HIS A 107 3.56 -1.64 -20.30
CA HIS A 107 2.19 -1.82 -20.79
C HIS A 107 1.05 -1.25 -19.93
N THR A 108 1.28 -0.68 -18.74
CA THR A 108 0.19 -0.11 -17.92
C THR A 108 0.62 1.06 -17.05
N ASP A 109 -0.25 2.07 -16.92
CA ASP A 109 -0.14 3.24 -16.01
C ASP A 109 -0.09 2.89 -14.51
N ASP A 110 0.00 1.60 -14.17
CA ASP A 110 0.10 1.09 -12.81
C ASP A 110 1.44 0.37 -12.64
N LEU A 111 2.42 1.08 -12.07
CA LEU A 111 3.74 0.57 -11.70
C LEU A 111 3.70 -0.31 -10.44
N SER A 112 2.57 -0.37 -9.73
CA SER A 112 2.45 -1.05 -8.44
C SER A 112 2.02 -2.52 -8.54
N SER A 113 1.52 -2.96 -9.71
CA SER A 113 1.11 -4.35 -9.91
C SER A 113 2.22 -5.19 -10.58
N LEU A 114 2.79 -6.10 -9.79
CA LEU A 114 3.73 -7.12 -10.28
C LEU A 114 2.94 -8.12 -11.12
N LYS A 115 2.98 -8.00 -12.46
CA LYS A 115 2.22 -8.87 -13.38
C LYS A 115 2.96 -10.12 -13.85
N ASP A 116 4.29 -10.15 -13.69
CA ASP A 116 5.08 -11.33 -14.02
C ASP A 116 4.79 -12.44 -13.00
N THR A 117 4.10 -13.48 -13.44
CA THR A 117 3.65 -14.59 -12.58
C THR A 117 4.76 -15.61 -12.36
N GLU A 118 5.68 -15.76 -13.30
CA GLU A 118 6.80 -16.69 -13.18
C GLU A 118 7.84 -16.15 -12.18
N LEU A 119 8.19 -14.87 -12.29
CA LEU A 119 9.10 -14.27 -11.33
C LEU A 119 8.50 -14.21 -9.92
N PHE A 120 7.21 -13.86 -9.81
CA PHE A 120 6.52 -13.85 -8.53
C PHE A 120 6.55 -15.24 -7.88
N ARG A 121 6.31 -16.30 -8.65
CA ARG A 121 6.40 -17.68 -8.15
C ARG A 121 7.80 -18.02 -7.66
N ARG A 122 8.84 -17.65 -8.43
CA ARG A 122 10.26 -17.87 -8.07
C ARG A 122 10.67 -17.25 -6.73
N LEU A 123 10.02 -16.19 -6.27
CA LEU A 123 10.29 -15.61 -4.94
C LEU A 123 10.03 -16.61 -3.81
N PHE A 124 9.10 -17.55 -4.00
CA PHE A 124 8.62 -18.49 -3.00
C PHE A 124 8.98 -19.96 -3.32
N GLU A 125 9.70 -20.22 -4.42
CA GLU A 125 10.17 -21.56 -4.76
C GLU A 125 11.29 -22.03 -3.80
N GLN A 126 11.30 -23.32 -3.48
CA GLN A 126 12.30 -23.98 -2.64
C GLN A 126 12.99 -25.10 -3.43
N SER A 127 14.30 -25.29 -3.24
CA SER A 127 15.15 -26.21 -4.02
C SER A 127 14.92 -27.71 -3.74
N GLN A 128 14.19 -28.06 -2.68
CA GLN A 128 13.92 -29.44 -2.24
C GLN A 128 12.42 -29.83 -2.30
N GLY A 129 11.59 -29.05 -3.00
CA GLY A 129 10.13 -29.22 -3.02
C GLY A 129 9.39 -28.42 -1.92
N ALA A 130 8.05 -28.46 -1.98
CA ALA A 130 7.07 -27.76 -1.13
C ALA A 130 7.11 -26.21 -1.09
N GLY A 131 7.36 -25.54 -2.23
CA GLY A 131 7.15 -24.08 -2.37
C GLY A 131 5.71 -23.59 -2.12
N ASP A 132 4.77 -24.51 -1.91
CA ASP A 132 3.38 -24.20 -1.55
C ASP A 132 3.25 -23.67 -0.10
N GLU A 133 3.99 -24.22 0.87
CA GLU A 133 3.86 -23.80 2.27
C GLU A 133 4.38 -22.37 2.50
N LEU A 134 5.59 -22.07 2.00
CA LEU A 134 6.18 -20.72 2.11
C LEU A 134 5.26 -19.67 1.48
N LEU A 135 4.66 -19.98 0.32
CA LEU A 135 3.70 -19.11 -0.35
C LEU A 135 2.40 -18.96 0.47
N ARG A 136 1.84 -20.04 1.02
CA ARG A 136 0.67 -19.98 1.92
C ARG A 136 0.96 -19.13 3.15
N CYS A 137 2.11 -19.30 3.79
CA CYS A 137 2.53 -18.47 4.92
C CYS A 137 2.72 -17.00 4.51
N ALA A 138 3.30 -16.72 3.34
CA ALA A 138 3.48 -15.37 2.82
C ALA A 138 2.14 -14.68 2.52
N LYS A 139 1.19 -15.41 1.92
CA LYS A 139 -0.19 -14.97 1.68
C LYS A 139 -0.89 -14.60 2.99
N ALA A 140 -0.87 -15.51 3.96
CA ALA A 140 -1.45 -15.27 5.28
C ALA A 140 -0.78 -14.07 5.97
N ALA A 141 0.55 -14.04 6.06
CA ALA A 141 1.31 -12.92 6.65
C ALA A 141 0.97 -11.57 6.02
N SER A 142 0.65 -11.57 4.71
CA SER A 142 0.30 -10.36 3.97
C SER A 142 -1.09 -9.84 4.26
N LEU A 143 -2.00 -10.62 4.87
CA LEU A 143 -3.32 -10.15 5.29
C LEU A 143 -3.20 -8.96 6.26
N LEU A 144 -2.15 -8.93 7.08
CA LEU A 144 -1.84 -7.82 7.96
C LEU A 144 -0.81 -6.89 7.32
N TYR A 145 -0.93 -5.59 7.60
CA TYR A 145 0.11 -4.63 7.21
C TYR A 145 1.41 -4.88 7.99
N SER A 146 1.27 -5.16 9.28
CA SER A 146 2.33 -5.67 10.16
C SER A 146 1.77 -6.50 11.31
N PHE A 147 2.59 -7.40 11.84
CA PHE A 147 2.19 -8.31 12.92
C PHE A 147 3.32 -8.54 13.94
N ASP A 148 2.95 -8.98 15.14
CA ASP A 148 3.88 -9.42 16.17
C ASP A 148 4.49 -10.77 15.76
N GLY A 149 5.81 -10.79 15.52
CA GLY A 149 6.54 -11.95 15.04
C GLY A 149 7.22 -12.79 16.12
N GLU A 150 7.00 -12.49 17.40
CA GLU A 150 7.67 -13.15 18.52
C GLU A 150 6.70 -14.02 19.33
N ASP A 151 5.48 -13.55 19.56
CA ASP A 151 4.49 -14.27 20.35
C ASP A 151 3.84 -15.43 19.58
N LEU A 152 4.00 -16.64 20.10
CA LEU A 152 3.45 -17.89 19.55
C LEU A 152 2.21 -18.38 20.31
N SER A 153 1.85 -17.74 21.43
CA SER A 153 0.80 -18.22 22.33
C SER A 153 -0.59 -17.87 21.80
N PRO A 154 -1.53 -18.81 21.63
CA PRO A 154 -2.89 -18.45 21.22
C PRO A 154 -3.58 -17.55 22.28
N PRO A 155 -4.26 -16.45 21.91
CA PRO A 155 -4.52 -15.96 20.54
C PRO A 155 -3.52 -14.89 20.05
N SER A 156 -2.29 -15.28 19.74
CA SER A 156 -1.30 -14.39 19.12
C SER A 156 -1.55 -14.23 17.63
N GLU A 157 -0.90 -13.23 17.05
CA GLU A 157 -1.05 -12.93 15.63
C GLU A 157 -0.37 -13.98 14.75
N ILE A 158 0.75 -14.54 15.20
CA ILE A 158 1.31 -15.73 14.54
C ILE A 158 0.30 -16.88 14.57
N ALA A 159 -0.38 -17.12 15.69
CA ALA A 159 -1.36 -18.21 15.77
C ALA A 159 -2.53 -18.00 14.78
N ILE A 160 -3.06 -16.77 14.70
CA ILE A 160 -4.12 -16.40 13.74
C ILE A 160 -3.63 -16.60 12.30
N LEU A 161 -2.46 -16.06 11.95
CA LEU A 161 -1.91 -16.12 10.60
C LEU A 161 -1.51 -17.55 10.20
N ALA A 162 -0.99 -18.34 11.13
CA ALA A 162 -0.70 -19.75 10.93
C ALA A 162 -1.98 -20.55 10.65
N GLY A 163 -3.09 -20.21 11.32
CA GLY A 163 -4.42 -20.76 11.04
C GLY A 163 -4.86 -20.52 9.59
N PHE A 164 -4.70 -19.29 9.07
CA PHE A 164 -4.96 -18.99 7.66
C PHE A 164 -4.03 -19.71 6.70
N ALA A 165 -2.76 -19.89 7.08
CA ALA A 165 -1.81 -20.63 6.28
C ALA A 165 -2.07 -22.15 6.31
N GLY A 166 -2.83 -22.68 7.28
CA GLY A 166 -3.01 -24.11 7.49
C GLY A 166 -1.74 -24.80 8.02
N THR A 167 -0.99 -24.12 8.90
CA THR A 167 0.27 -24.60 9.48
C THR A 167 0.29 -24.42 11.00
N ALA A 168 1.17 -25.11 11.72
CA ALA A 168 1.38 -24.84 13.14
C ALA A 168 2.10 -23.47 13.35
N PRO A 169 1.89 -22.77 14.47
CA PRO A 169 2.57 -21.49 14.77
C PRO A 169 4.10 -21.54 14.66
N ALA A 170 4.70 -22.66 15.10
CA ALA A 170 6.15 -22.85 15.02
C ALA A 170 6.65 -22.94 13.57
N ASP A 171 5.92 -23.64 12.70
CA ASP A 171 6.28 -23.79 11.28
C ASP A 171 6.03 -22.49 10.51
N PHE A 172 4.93 -21.80 10.83
CA PHE A 172 4.70 -20.44 10.31
C PHE A 172 5.87 -19.51 10.65
N ARG A 173 6.31 -19.49 11.91
CA ARG A 173 7.47 -18.68 12.32
C ARG A 173 8.75 -19.06 11.59
N ARG A 174 9.01 -20.34 11.32
CA ARG A 174 10.15 -20.79 10.49
C ARG A 174 10.06 -20.20 9.08
N ASN A 175 8.88 -20.25 8.46
CA ASN A 175 8.65 -19.65 7.14
C ASN A 175 8.81 -18.12 7.15
N ILE A 176 8.36 -17.43 8.20
CA ILE A 176 8.60 -15.97 8.37
C ILE A 176 10.10 -15.65 8.43
N ILE A 177 10.90 -16.49 9.10
CA ILE A 177 12.36 -16.34 9.13
C ILE A 177 12.98 -16.58 7.74
N ASP A 178 12.49 -17.56 6.97
CA ASP A 178 12.91 -17.79 5.59
C ASP A 178 12.58 -16.58 4.69
N LEU A 179 11.36 -16.04 4.76
CA LEU A 179 10.98 -14.83 4.03
C LEU A 179 11.89 -13.64 4.37
N ARG A 180 12.31 -13.50 5.63
CA ARG A 180 13.27 -12.47 6.04
C ARG A 180 14.65 -12.70 5.42
N ARG A 181 15.17 -13.92 5.45
CA ARG A 181 16.47 -14.29 4.84
C ARG A 181 16.49 -14.03 3.34
N ARG A 182 15.35 -14.20 2.68
CA ARG A 182 15.15 -13.88 1.25
C ARG A 182 14.99 -12.38 0.96
N GLY A 183 15.01 -11.52 1.97
CA GLY A 183 14.78 -10.08 1.81
C GLY A 183 13.34 -9.73 1.42
N LEU A 184 12.38 -10.61 1.71
CA LEU A 184 10.95 -10.40 1.47
C LEU A 184 10.18 -10.01 2.73
N LEU A 185 10.88 -9.82 3.85
CA LEU A 185 10.25 -9.45 5.11
C LEU A 185 11.16 -8.52 5.90
N GLN A 186 10.56 -7.46 6.43
CA GLN A 186 11.21 -6.50 7.31
C GLN A 186 10.91 -6.81 8.77
N GLU A 187 11.93 -6.58 9.60
CA GLU A 187 11.91 -6.74 11.05
C GLU A 187 12.25 -5.42 11.74
N ARG A 188 11.41 -5.02 12.72
CA ARG A 188 11.64 -3.84 13.56
C ARG A 188 11.22 -4.15 15.01
N GLY A 189 12.18 -4.51 15.85
CA GLY A 189 11.90 -5.09 17.16
C GLY A 189 11.04 -6.35 16.99
N LYS A 190 9.94 -6.47 17.74
CA LYS A 190 8.99 -7.57 17.62
C LYS A 190 8.10 -7.54 16.36
N TRP A 191 8.08 -6.43 15.62
CA TRP A 191 7.19 -6.29 14.47
C TRP A 191 7.79 -6.92 13.22
N ARG A 192 6.93 -7.57 12.43
CA ARG A 192 7.24 -8.15 11.11
C ARG A 192 6.28 -7.58 10.08
N ALA A 193 6.77 -7.30 8.88
CA ALA A 193 5.97 -6.84 7.76
C ALA A 193 6.52 -7.40 6.45
N LEU A 194 5.65 -8.00 5.63
CA LEU A 194 6.05 -8.55 4.35
C LEU A 194 6.26 -7.42 3.33
N LEU A 195 7.44 -7.43 2.71
CA LEU A 195 7.90 -6.40 1.79
C LEU A 195 8.50 -7.03 0.52
N PRO A 196 8.56 -6.29 -0.58
CA PRO A 196 8.05 -4.91 -0.76
C PRO A 196 6.52 -4.81 -0.84
N HIS A 197 5.97 -3.60 -0.70
CA HIS A 197 4.51 -3.39 -0.63
C HIS A 197 3.74 -3.95 -1.83
N ALA A 198 4.32 -3.86 -3.04
CA ALA A 198 3.73 -4.43 -4.25
C ALA A 198 3.53 -5.96 -4.14
N VAL A 199 4.51 -6.67 -3.56
CA VAL A 199 4.46 -8.11 -3.34
C VAL A 199 3.41 -8.45 -2.28
N SER A 200 3.43 -7.76 -1.14
CA SER A 200 2.49 -8.04 -0.06
C SER A 200 1.04 -7.66 -0.42
N ASN A 201 0.82 -6.62 -1.21
CA ASN A 201 -0.52 -6.29 -1.71
C ASN A 201 -1.05 -7.39 -2.66
N ARG A 202 -0.22 -7.88 -3.59
CA ARG A 202 -0.59 -9.00 -4.47
C ARG A 202 -0.90 -10.26 -3.67
N LEU A 203 -0.07 -10.61 -2.69
CA LEU A 203 -0.27 -11.77 -1.82
C LEU A 203 -1.55 -11.67 -1.00
N ALA A 204 -1.83 -10.50 -0.42
CA ALA A 204 -3.05 -10.27 0.35
C ALA A 204 -4.31 -10.37 -0.54
N ALA A 205 -4.27 -9.84 -1.76
CA ALA A 205 -5.36 -9.97 -2.71
C ALA A 205 -5.64 -11.44 -3.06
N LEU A 206 -4.59 -12.21 -3.38
CA LEU A 206 -4.71 -13.66 -3.63
C LEU A 206 -5.24 -14.41 -2.41
N ALA A 207 -4.78 -14.07 -1.20
CA ALA A 207 -5.28 -14.67 0.03
C ALA A 207 -6.79 -14.43 0.20
N LEU A 208 -7.27 -13.21 -0.04
CA LEU A 208 -8.69 -12.86 0.05
C LEU A 208 -9.55 -13.50 -1.06
N GLU A 209 -8.96 -13.86 -2.20
CA GLU A 209 -9.64 -14.62 -3.26
C GLU A 209 -9.81 -16.10 -2.88
N GLU A 210 -8.85 -16.67 -2.16
CA GLU A 210 -8.84 -18.08 -1.78
C GLU A 210 -9.59 -18.36 -0.47
N LEU A 211 -9.62 -17.39 0.45
CA LEU A 211 -10.22 -17.54 1.76
C LEU A 211 -11.73 -17.28 1.76
N SER A 212 -12.44 -17.98 2.66
CA SER A 212 -13.85 -17.74 2.94
C SER A 212 -14.04 -16.42 3.67
N GLN A 213 -14.81 -15.50 3.07
CA GLN A 213 -15.08 -14.18 3.64
C GLN A 213 -15.62 -14.22 5.09
N PRO A 214 -16.60 -15.08 5.45
CA PRO A 214 -17.03 -15.24 6.84
C PRO A 214 -15.88 -15.57 7.81
N VAL A 215 -15.02 -16.54 7.46
CA VAL A 215 -13.89 -16.95 8.31
C VAL A 215 -12.89 -15.82 8.47
N THR A 216 -12.58 -15.11 7.37
CA THR A 216 -11.69 -13.95 7.40
C THR A 216 -12.24 -12.85 8.31
N MET A 217 -13.54 -12.54 8.20
CA MET A 217 -14.19 -11.51 9.00
C MET A 217 -14.28 -11.88 10.47
N ASP A 218 -14.58 -13.13 10.80
CA ASP A 218 -14.59 -13.58 12.19
C ASP A 218 -13.22 -13.42 12.83
N GLN A 219 -12.16 -13.92 12.19
CA GLN A 219 -10.81 -13.99 12.78
C GLN A 219 -10.04 -12.67 12.73
N LEU A 220 -10.21 -11.85 11.69
CA LEU A 220 -9.46 -10.59 11.51
C LEU A 220 -10.27 -9.35 11.88
N PHE A 221 -11.56 -9.51 12.19
CA PHE A 221 -12.43 -8.39 12.48
C PHE A 221 -13.25 -8.57 13.76
N ALA A 222 -14.13 -9.57 13.83
CA ALA A 222 -15.08 -9.71 14.94
C ALA A 222 -14.44 -10.20 16.25
N LEU A 223 -13.55 -11.19 16.17
CA LEU A 223 -12.82 -11.78 17.31
C LEU A 223 -11.43 -11.14 17.50
N ALA A 224 -11.02 -10.29 16.57
CA ALA A 224 -9.70 -9.71 16.53
C ALA A 224 -9.52 -8.59 17.55
N THR A 225 -8.29 -8.43 18.05
CA THR A 225 -7.91 -7.24 18.82
C THR A 225 -7.95 -5.99 17.93
N ASP A 226 -8.12 -4.81 18.54
CA ASP A 226 -8.09 -3.54 17.81
C ASP A 226 -6.82 -3.35 16.95
N ARG A 227 -5.69 -3.89 17.42
CA ARG A 227 -4.42 -3.81 16.68
C ARG A 227 -4.48 -4.64 15.39
N VAL A 228 -4.99 -5.87 15.47
CA VAL A 228 -5.17 -6.75 14.30
C VAL A 228 -6.17 -6.12 13.33
N ARG A 229 -7.32 -5.64 13.82
CA ARG A 229 -8.32 -4.93 13.01
C ARG A 229 -7.73 -3.74 12.27
N ALA A 230 -6.97 -2.91 12.97
CA ALA A 230 -6.29 -1.76 12.36
C ALA A 230 -5.26 -2.21 11.32
N SER A 231 -4.44 -3.22 11.61
CA SER A 231 -3.42 -3.71 10.68
C SER A 231 -4.03 -4.34 9.42
N PHE A 232 -5.11 -5.11 9.56
CA PHE A 232 -5.88 -5.67 8.47
C PHE A 232 -6.51 -4.56 7.61
N ALA A 233 -7.19 -3.59 8.23
CA ALA A 233 -7.77 -2.45 7.52
C ALA A 233 -6.72 -1.62 6.77
N HIS A 234 -5.51 -1.49 7.34
CA HIS A 234 -4.41 -0.82 6.66
C HIS A 234 -3.94 -1.59 5.43
N ARG A 235 -3.83 -2.93 5.50
CA ARG A 235 -3.52 -3.73 4.31
C ARG A 235 -4.59 -3.57 3.24
N VAL A 236 -5.85 -3.72 3.63
CA VAL A 236 -7.01 -3.68 2.72
C VAL A 236 -7.13 -2.33 2.01
N SER A 237 -6.72 -1.22 2.63
CA SER A 237 -6.78 0.11 1.98
C SER A 237 -5.91 0.23 0.72
N PHE A 238 -4.97 -0.69 0.51
CA PHE A 238 -4.17 -0.76 -0.72
C PHE A 238 -4.79 -1.66 -1.80
N LEU A 239 -5.86 -2.41 -1.50
CA LEU A 239 -6.41 -3.47 -2.36
C LEU A 239 -7.66 -3.04 -3.16
N HIS A 240 -7.74 -1.76 -3.54
CA HIS A 240 -8.87 -1.19 -4.28
C HIS A 240 -9.16 -1.85 -5.65
N ASN A 241 -8.20 -2.62 -6.21
CA ASN A 241 -8.36 -3.38 -7.44
C ASN A 241 -8.72 -4.87 -7.22
N SER A 242 -8.79 -5.34 -5.97
CA SER A 242 -9.21 -6.71 -5.65
C SER A 242 -10.72 -6.76 -5.45
N THR A 243 -11.41 -7.56 -6.26
CA THR A 243 -12.87 -7.75 -6.17
C THR A 243 -13.28 -8.29 -4.80
N SER A 244 -12.51 -9.21 -4.23
CA SER A 244 -12.76 -9.77 -2.89
C SER A 244 -12.62 -8.70 -1.80
N ALA A 245 -11.59 -7.87 -1.86
CA ALA A 245 -11.41 -6.77 -0.90
C ALA A 245 -12.52 -5.72 -1.03
N VAL A 246 -12.88 -5.35 -2.26
CA VAL A 246 -13.98 -4.40 -2.53
C VAL A 246 -15.30 -4.94 -2.00
N LYS A 247 -15.61 -6.22 -2.23
CA LYS A 247 -16.83 -6.85 -1.70
C LYS A 247 -16.85 -6.83 -0.17
N LEU A 248 -15.77 -7.28 0.47
CA LEU A 248 -15.64 -7.30 1.93
C LEU A 248 -15.88 -5.91 2.53
N VAL A 249 -15.24 -4.88 1.98
CA VAL A 249 -15.40 -3.51 2.47
C VAL A 249 -16.80 -2.96 2.17
N SER A 250 -17.37 -3.33 1.02
CA SER A 250 -18.73 -2.89 0.67
C SER A 250 -19.77 -3.46 1.64
N ASP A 251 -19.66 -4.73 2.02
CA ASP A 251 -20.57 -5.35 2.99
C ASP A 251 -20.46 -4.69 4.38
N LEU A 252 -19.26 -4.26 4.76
CA LEU A 252 -19.01 -3.53 6.01
C LEU A 252 -19.59 -2.11 6.04
N LEU A 253 -19.66 -1.45 4.89
CA LEU A 253 -20.16 -0.08 4.72
C LEU A 253 -21.64 -0.03 4.30
N ALA A 254 -22.19 -1.13 3.79
CA ALA A 254 -23.58 -1.22 3.36
C ALA A 254 -24.54 -0.92 4.53
N PRO A 255 -25.78 -0.47 4.25
CA PRO A 255 -26.77 -0.25 5.30
C PRO A 255 -26.93 -1.47 6.22
N GLY A 256 -26.78 -1.26 7.54
CA GLY A 256 -26.81 -2.33 8.55
C GLY A 256 -25.46 -3.00 8.82
N GLY A 257 -24.41 -2.66 8.06
CA GLY A 257 -23.04 -3.08 8.31
C GLY A 257 -22.39 -2.34 9.49
N HIS A 258 -21.24 -2.84 9.97
CA HIS A 258 -20.55 -2.29 11.16
C HIS A 258 -20.22 -0.79 11.06
N PHE A 259 -19.98 -0.31 9.85
CA PHE A 259 -19.58 1.09 9.60
C PHE A 259 -20.69 1.94 8.98
N SER A 260 -21.94 1.47 8.97
CA SER A 260 -23.04 2.21 8.35
C SER A 260 -23.49 3.43 9.18
N ASP A 261 -23.02 3.59 10.41
CA ASP A 261 -23.44 4.66 11.30
C ASP A 261 -22.26 5.28 12.08
N LEU A 262 -21.77 6.44 11.61
CA LEU A 262 -20.60 7.10 12.20
C LEU A 262 -20.83 7.66 13.62
N VAL A 263 -22.10 7.79 14.03
CA VAL A 263 -22.50 8.24 15.37
C VAL A 263 -22.18 7.18 16.43
N SER A 264 -22.36 5.89 16.08
CA SER A 264 -22.30 4.78 17.03
C SER A 264 -20.96 4.05 17.07
N ILE A 265 -20.10 4.24 16.07
CA ILE A 265 -18.77 3.61 16.04
C ILE A 265 -17.77 4.29 16.99
N SER A 266 -16.76 3.53 17.43
CA SER A 266 -15.65 4.04 18.27
C SER A 266 -14.65 4.91 17.48
N ASP A 267 -13.77 5.63 18.17
CA ASP A 267 -12.68 6.41 17.52
C ASP A 267 -11.72 5.52 16.72
N LYS A 268 -11.46 4.30 17.21
CA LYS A 268 -10.60 3.33 16.51
C LYS A 268 -11.29 2.85 15.23
N ASP A 269 -12.59 2.64 15.29
CA ASP A 269 -13.41 2.27 14.14
C ASP A 269 -13.48 3.41 13.12
N LEU A 270 -13.57 4.67 13.56
CA LEU A 270 -13.48 5.80 12.65
C LEU A 270 -12.17 5.78 11.84
N LEU A 271 -11.04 5.45 12.46
CA LEU A 271 -9.76 5.32 11.73
C LEU A 271 -9.79 4.17 10.70
N ILE A 272 -10.51 3.08 10.97
CA ILE A 272 -10.70 1.98 10.03
C ILE A 272 -11.61 2.41 8.87
N PHE A 273 -12.72 3.09 9.17
CA PHE A 273 -13.63 3.65 8.17
C PHE A 273 -12.88 4.55 7.17
N LEU A 274 -12.04 5.46 7.67
CA LEU A 274 -11.24 6.35 6.81
C LEU A 274 -10.32 5.57 5.85
N ARG A 275 -9.81 4.40 6.25
CA ARG A 275 -8.98 3.52 5.39
C ARG A 275 -9.82 2.81 4.34
N PHE A 276 -11.00 2.34 4.71
CA PHE A 276 -11.93 1.64 3.82
C PHE A 276 -12.53 2.54 2.73
N ALA A 277 -12.63 3.83 2.98
CA ALA A 277 -13.05 4.79 1.96
C ALA A 277 -12.19 4.76 0.69
N ALA A 278 -10.89 4.40 0.77
CA ALA A 278 -10.05 4.25 -0.41
C ALA A 278 -10.44 3.07 -1.31
N VAL A 279 -11.10 2.06 -0.73
CA VAL A 279 -11.54 0.84 -1.41
C VAL A 279 -12.95 1.02 -1.97
N ALA A 280 -13.89 1.54 -1.17
CA ALA A 280 -15.29 1.74 -1.55
C ALA A 280 -15.73 3.21 -1.35
N PRO A 281 -15.21 4.16 -2.17
CA PRO A 281 -15.41 5.59 -1.95
C PRO A 281 -16.87 6.03 -2.05
N SER A 282 -17.67 5.42 -2.95
CA SER A 282 -19.08 5.77 -3.09
C SER A 282 -19.88 5.46 -1.82
N LEU A 283 -19.69 4.27 -1.24
CA LEU A 283 -20.41 3.86 -0.02
C LEU A 283 -19.96 4.67 1.18
N ALA A 284 -18.65 4.91 1.32
CA ALA A 284 -18.14 5.77 2.38
C ALA A 284 -18.72 7.19 2.28
N LEU A 285 -18.87 7.73 1.07
CA LEU A 285 -19.50 9.03 0.85
C LEU A 285 -20.97 9.04 1.25
N ASP A 286 -21.72 7.96 0.97
CA ASP A 286 -23.10 7.81 1.42
C ASP A 286 -23.18 7.82 2.96
N THR A 287 -22.34 7.04 3.63
CA THR A 287 -22.27 7.01 5.10
C THR A 287 -21.98 8.40 5.70
N ILE A 288 -21.09 9.18 5.09
CA ILE A 288 -20.78 10.55 5.55
C ILE A 288 -21.97 11.48 5.31
N GLY A 289 -22.66 11.35 4.17
CA GLY A 289 -23.87 12.12 3.89
C GLY A 289 -24.99 11.85 4.90
N ASP A 290 -25.22 10.58 5.22
CA ASP A 290 -26.19 10.17 6.23
C ASP A 290 -25.82 10.73 7.62
N PHE A 291 -24.54 10.65 8.00
CA PHE A 291 -24.04 11.26 9.24
C PHE A 291 -24.29 12.78 9.25
N ALA A 292 -23.93 13.47 8.17
CA ALA A 292 -24.08 14.92 8.08
C ALA A 292 -25.55 15.33 8.23
N THR A 293 -26.47 14.64 7.57
CA THR A 293 -27.90 14.97 7.58
C THR A 293 -28.60 14.68 8.91
N LYS A 294 -28.14 13.69 9.70
CA LYS A 294 -28.67 13.42 11.04
C LYS A 294 -28.53 14.58 12.02
N ARG A 295 -27.51 15.43 11.85
CA ARG A 295 -27.16 16.54 12.78
C ARG A 295 -26.89 16.08 14.23
N ASP A 296 -26.69 14.79 14.44
CA ASP A 296 -26.27 14.21 15.70
C ASP A 296 -24.80 13.80 15.58
N LEU A 297 -23.95 14.36 16.42
CA LEU A 297 -22.52 14.06 16.42
C LEU A 297 -22.20 12.81 17.24
N GLY A 298 -23.08 12.37 18.14
CA GLY A 298 -22.76 11.33 19.12
C GLY A 298 -21.49 11.70 19.91
N ILE A 299 -20.45 10.86 19.82
CA ILE A 299 -19.14 11.12 20.45
C ILE A 299 -18.18 11.93 19.56
N ARG A 300 -18.56 12.25 18.32
CA ARG A 300 -17.69 12.94 17.35
C ARG A 300 -17.49 14.39 17.76
N ASN A 301 -16.26 14.87 17.63
CA ASN A 301 -15.92 16.27 17.83
C ASN A 301 -15.65 16.98 16.49
N GLU A 302 -15.37 18.28 16.53
CA GLU A 302 -15.09 19.07 15.32
C GLU A 302 -13.90 18.52 14.50
N TYR A 303 -12.88 17.96 15.16
CA TYR A 303 -11.73 17.39 14.47
C TYR A 303 -12.10 16.13 13.65
N ASP A 304 -13.03 15.32 14.14
CA ASP A 304 -13.56 14.18 13.40
C ASP A 304 -14.39 14.65 12.19
N VAL A 305 -15.22 15.68 12.36
CA VAL A 305 -15.99 16.27 11.25
C VAL A 305 -15.06 16.83 10.17
N GLU A 306 -13.96 17.50 10.55
CA GLU A 306 -12.96 18.00 9.61
C GLU A 306 -12.28 16.84 8.84
N LYS A 307 -11.98 15.71 9.49
CA LYS A 307 -11.47 14.52 8.80
C LYS A 307 -12.46 13.95 7.79
N LEU A 308 -13.75 13.92 8.12
CA LEU A 308 -14.80 13.47 7.19
C LEU A 308 -14.96 14.43 6.00
N ALA A 309 -14.85 15.73 6.24
CA ALA A 309 -14.83 16.73 5.17
C ALA A 309 -13.59 16.57 4.28
N GLN A 310 -12.41 16.40 4.87
CA GLN A 310 -11.16 16.15 4.15
C GLN A 310 -11.23 14.87 3.31
N LEU A 311 -11.84 13.82 3.85
CA LEU A 311 -12.08 12.57 3.13
C LEU A 311 -13.04 12.77 1.96
N SER A 312 -14.15 13.49 2.16
CA SER A 312 -15.13 13.80 1.12
C SER A 312 -14.51 14.61 -0.02
N SER A 313 -13.66 15.59 0.31
CA SER A 313 -12.87 16.35 -0.66
C SER A 313 -11.87 15.46 -1.41
N SER A 314 -11.24 14.51 -0.72
CA SER A 314 -10.37 13.52 -1.35
C SER A 314 -11.14 12.60 -2.31
N ILE A 315 -12.38 12.21 -2.00
CA ILE A 315 -13.22 11.39 -2.89
C ILE A 315 -13.62 12.17 -4.15
N ALA A 316 -13.77 13.50 -4.04
CA ALA A 316 -14.09 14.38 -5.17
C ALA A 316 -13.03 14.38 -6.28
N TYR A 317 -11.89 13.69 -6.11
CA TYR A 317 -10.94 13.44 -7.19
C TYR A 317 -11.61 12.85 -8.45
N ASP A 318 -12.55 11.93 -8.24
CA ASP A 318 -13.32 11.26 -9.30
C ASP A 318 -14.51 12.12 -9.76
N PRO A 319 -14.59 12.50 -11.05
CA PRO A 319 -15.69 13.32 -11.59
C PRO A 319 -17.08 12.72 -11.37
N SER A 320 -17.20 11.38 -11.32
CA SER A 320 -18.47 10.70 -11.13
C SER A 320 -19.06 10.88 -9.72
N LEU A 321 -18.22 11.20 -8.73
CA LEU A 321 -18.61 11.40 -7.33
C LEU A 321 -18.64 12.87 -6.92
N PHE A 322 -18.10 13.77 -7.76
CA PHE A 322 -17.90 15.17 -7.43
C PHE A 322 -19.15 15.88 -6.92
N ASP A 323 -20.27 15.75 -7.64
CA ASP A 323 -21.51 16.46 -7.29
C ASP A 323 -22.07 16.01 -5.94
N ARG A 324 -21.88 14.73 -5.58
CA ARG A 324 -22.25 14.17 -4.27
C ARG A 324 -21.30 14.68 -3.20
N CYS A 325 -20.00 14.72 -3.46
CA CYS A 325 -19.01 15.27 -2.55
C CYS A 325 -19.30 16.73 -2.20
N VAL A 326 -19.66 17.56 -3.18
CA VAL A 326 -20.02 18.98 -2.93
C VAL A 326 -21.23 19.08 -2.00
N ARG A 327 -22.27 18.26 -2.20
CA ARG A 327 -23.45 18.23 -1.30
C ARG A 327 -23.05 17.83 0.12
N VAL A 328 -22.32 16.73 0.27
CA VAL A 328 -21.87 16.24 1.58
C VAL A 328 -20.99 17.28 2.29
N LEU A 329 -20.08 17.96 1.60
CA LEU A 329 -19.25 19.02 2.17
C LEU A 329 -20.07 20.22 2.65
N LEU A 330 -21.10 20.61 1.89
CA LEU A 330 -22.04 21.63 2.32
C LEU A 330 -22.84 21.18 3.54
N ASP A 331 -23.28 19.92 3.58
CA ASP A 331 -23.99 19.35 4.72
C ASP A 331 -23.10 19.24 5.96
N LEU A 332 -21.79 19.04 5.84
CA LEU A 332 -20.87 19.04 6.98
C LEU A 332 -20.58 20.46 7.51
N THR A 333 -20.77 21.50 6.69
CA THR A 333 -20.39 22.88 7.04
C THR A 333 -21.05 23.39 8.33
N PRO A 334 -22.37 23.20 8.58
CA PRO A 334 -23.01 23.61 9.83
C PRO A 334 -22.51 22.90 11.09
N LEU A 335 -21.80 21.77 10.94
CA LEU A 335 -21.25 20.99 12.06
C LEU A 335 -19.86 21.46 12.48
N LEU A 336 -19.23 22.35 11.72
CA LEU A 336 -17.93 22.94 12.01
C LEU A 336 -18.10 24.27 12.75
N SER A 337 -17.12 24.64 13.59
CA SER A 337 -17.13 25.97 14.20
C SER A 337 -16.83 27.03 13.15
N LYS A 338 -17.43 28.22 13.32
CA LYS A 338 -17.11 29.38 12.49
C LYS A 338 -15.65 29.79 12.69
N ASP A 339 -15.02 30.30 11.64
CA ASP A 339 -13.67 30.82 11.72
C ASP A 339 -13.59 31.96 12.74
N HIS A 340 -12.68 31.85 13.71
CA HIS A 340 -12.59 32.79 14.82
C HIS A 340 -12.20 34.21 14.42
N ARG A 341 -11.55 34.41 13.26
CA ARG A 341 -11.10 35.73 12.80
C ARG A 341 -12.16 36.44 11.98
N THR A 342 -12.88 35.69 11.15
CA THR A 342 -13.82 36.23 10.15
C THR A 342 -15.28 36.04 10.54
N GLY A 343 -15.58 35.12 11.47
CA GLY A 343 -16.94 34.71 11.82
C GLY A 343 -17.67 33.97 10.71
N ALA A 344 -16.98 33.60 9.62
CA ALA A 344 -17.55 32.87 8.49
C ALA A 344 -17.57 31.36 8.74
N GLN A 345 -18.43 30.64 8.02
CA GLN A 345 -18.42 29.18 8.03
C GLN A 345 -17.09 28.63 7.50
N LYS A 346 -16.63 27.49 8.03
CA LYS A 346 -15.43 26.80 7.54
C LYS A 346 -15.80 25.90 6.37
N HIS A 347 -15.25 26.20 5.19
CA HIS A 347 -15.39 25.40 3.96
C HIS A 347 -14.04 25.16 3.29
N HIS A 348 -12.98 25.02 4.09
CA HIS A 348 -11.60 24.85 3.63
C HIS A 348 -11.37 23.61 2.77
N GLN A 349 -12.19 22.56 2.94
CA GLN A 349 -12.10 21.34 2.12
C GLN A 349 -12.92 21.44 0.82
N LEU A 350 -13.88 22.38 0.74
CA LEU A 350 -14.72 22.60 -0.45
C LEU A 350 -14.11 23.63 -1.40
N ALA A 351 -13.66 24.77 -0.89
CA ALA A 351 -13.18 25.88 -1.70
C ALA A 351 -12.05 25.49 -2.69
N PRO A 352 -11.03 24.71 -2.29
CA PRO A 352 -9.96 24.33 -3.19
C PRO A 352 -10.41 23.55 -4.43
N LEU A 353 -11.50 22.79 -4.33
CA LEU A 353 -12.05 21.99 -5.45
C LEU A 353 -12.49 22.86 -6.64
N PHE A 354 -12.70 24.15 -6.42
CA PHE A 354 -13.14 25.10 -7.44
C PHE A 354 -11.98 25.88 -8.07
N GLN A 355 -10.74 25.69 -7.62
CA GLN A 355 -9.57 26.31 -8.23
C GLN A 355 -9.31 25.78 -9.65
N LEU A 356 -8.79 26.63 -10.53
CA LEU A 356 -8.38 26.21 -11.88
C LEU A 356 -7.16 25.28 -11.86
N TYR A 357 -6.24 25.49 -10.92
CA TYR A 357 -5.04 24.70 -10.72
C TYR A 357 -4.98 24.11 -9.30
N TYR A 358 -4.40 22.92 -9.17
CA TYR A 358 -4.24 22.20 -7.90
C TYR A 358 -5.54 21.93 -7.13
N SER A 359 -6.65 21.83 -7.87
CA SER A 359 -7.98 21.59 -7.30
C SER A 359 -8.12 20.24 -6.61
N GLY A 360 -7.24 19.28 -6.89
CA GLY A 360 -7.36 17.93 -6.36
C GLY A 360 -8.54 17.15 -6.96
N THR A 361 -9.12 17.61 -8.06
CA THR A 361 -10.21 16.93 -8.77
C THR A 361 -10.01 16.90 -10.27
N LEU A 362 -10.32 15.76 -10.91
CA LEU A 362 -10.35 15.63 -12.38
C LEU A 362 -11.61 16.24 -13.01
N THR A 363 -12.54 16.73 -12.19
CA THR A 363 -13.81 17.32 -12.63
C THR A 363 -13.57 18.56 -13.47
N LEU A 364 -14.26 18.72 -14.61
CA LEU A 364 -14.11 19.89 -15.47
C LEU A 364 -14.85 21.12 -14.92
N THR A 365 -14.40 22.34 -15.28
CA THR A 365 -15.02 23.62 -14.88
C THR A 365 -16.52 23.65 -15.17
N ALA A 366 -16.95 23.08 -16.31
CA ALA A 366 -18.35 22.97 -16.71
C ALA A 366 -19.24 22.21 -15.71
N GLN A 367 -18.71 21.20 -15.01
CA GLN A 367 -19.44 20.47 -13.97
C GLN A 367 -19.38 21.18 -12.62
N ARG A 368 -18.32 21.97 -12.36
CA ARG A 368 -18.16 22.75 -11.12
C ARG A 368 -19.06 24.00 -11.10
N ALA A 369 -19.12 24.75 -12.20
CA ALA A 369 -19.79 26.04 -12.29
C ALA A 369 -21.28 26.04 -11.87
N PRO A 370 -22.10 25.02 -12.17
CA PRO A 370 -23.48 24.95 -11.70
C PRO A 370 -23.64 25.04 -10.18
N HIS A 371 -22.71 24.49 -9.40
CA HIS A 371 -22.76 24.58 -7.93
C HIS A 371 -22.58 26.00 -7.44
N VAL A 372 -21.65 26.75 -8.04
CA VAL A 372 -21.43 28.17 -7.74
C VAL A 372 -22.68 28.99 -8.05
N LYS A 373 -23.26 28.79 -9.25
CA LYS A 373 -24.50 29.47 -9.66
C LYS A 373 -25.66 29.18 -8.71
N ARG A 374 -25.83 27.92 -8.30
CA ARG A 374 -26.88 27.50 -7.37
C ARG A 374 -26.73 28.22 -6.02
N LEU A 375 -25.53 28.23 -5.46
CA LEU A 375 -25.26 28.85 -4.15
C LEU A 375 -25.43 30.37 -4.18
N LEU A 376 -25.04 31.04 -5.27
CA LEU A 376 -25.24 32.48 -5.44
C LEU A 376 -26.73 32.88 -5.58
N ALA A 377 -27.57 31.96 -6.08
CA ALA A 377 -29.01 32.16 -6.20
C ALA A 377 -29.81 31.67 -4.97
N ALA A 378 -29.13 31.18 -3.93
CA ALA A 378 -29.77 30.70 -2.72
C ALA A 378 -30.44 31.83 -1.93
N ARG A 379 -31.47 31.48 -1.15
CA ARG A 379 -32.12 32.42 -0.23
C ARG A 379 -31.38 32.53 1.11
N ASP A 380 -30.61 31.51 1.47
CA ASP A 380 -29.81 31.50 2.69
C ASP A 380 -28.54 32.35 2.50
N SER A 381 -28.36 33.35 3.36
CA SER A 381 -27.21 34.24 3.34
C SER A 381 -25.87 33.50 3.54
N ASP A 382 -25.87 32.39 4.28
CA ASP A 382 -24.65 31.62 4.50
C ASP A 382 -24.28 30.80 3.25
N GLU A 383 -25.26 30.21 2.55
CA GLU A 383 -25.03 29.59 1.23
C GLU A 383 -24.50 30.61 0.20
N VAL A 384 -25.06 31.82 0.16
CA VAL A 384 -24.59 32.89 -0.75
C VAL A 384 -23.13 33.27 -0.47
N LYS A 385 -22.72 33.37 0.81
CA LYS A 385 -21.32 33.64 1.18
C LYS A 385 -20.38 32.52 0.74
N ILE A 386 -20.82 31.26 0.86
CA ILE A 386 -20.06 30.12 0.35
C ILE A 386 -19.94 30.26 -1.18
N GLY A 387 -21.04 30.51 -1.89
CA GLY A 387 -21.05 30.72 -3.34
C GLY A 387 -20.09 31.82 -3.80
N LEU A 388 -20.04 32.96 -3.10
CA LEU A 388 -19.08 34.04 -3.37
C LEU A 388 -17.63 33.58 -3.17
N THR A 389 -17.36 32.76 -2.16
CA THR A 389 -16.02 32.21 -1.94
C THR A 389 -15.61 31.26 -3.06
N LEU A 390 -16.51 30.34 -3.46
CA LEU A 390 -16.24 29.40 -4.55
C LEU A 390 -16.04 30.11 -5.89
N LEU A 391 -16.81 31.18 -6.16
CA LEU A 391 -16.60 32.05 -7.31
C LEU A 391 -15.21 32.70 -7.25
N GLY A 392 -14.80 33.21 -6.09
CA GLY A 392 -13.47 33.76 -5.87
C GLY A 392 -12.34 32.78 -6.18
N GLU A 393 -12.45 31.53 -5.71
CA GLU A 393 -11.47 30.48 -6.04
C GLU A 393 -11.49 30.08 -7.52
N SER A 394 -12.67 30.08 -8.15
CA SER A 394 -12.82 29.79 -9.59
C SER A 394 -12.18 30.85 -10.49
N LEU A 395 -12.18 32.11 -10.05
CA LEU A 395 -11.62 33.26 -10.78
C LEU A 395 -10.17 33.58 -10.40
N LYS A 396 -9.57 32.76 -9.53
CA LYS A 396 -8.22 32.97 -9.03
C LYS A 396 -7.20 32.81 -10.15
N VAL A 397 -6.30 33.79 -10.29
CA VAL A 397 -5.24 33.79 -11.32
C VAL A 397 -3.83 33.57 -10.76
N ARG A 398 -3.68 33.61 -9.43
CA ARG A 398 -2.39 33.46 -8.73
C ARG A 398 -2.58 32.95 -7.31
N ASN A 399 -1.49 32.54 -6.67
CA ASN A 399 -1.46 32.04 -5.28
C ASN A 399 -2.35 30.81 -5.07
N PHE A 400 -2.40 29.92 -6.06
CA PHE A 400 -3.08 28.63 -5.92
C PHE A 400 -2.45 27.84 -4.79
N ARG A 401 -3.31 27.20 -3.99
CA ARG A 401 -2.88 26.33 -2.90
C ARG A 401 -3.35 24.91 -3.19
N PRO A 402 -2.46 23.92 -3.12
CA PRO A 402 -2.86 22.55 -3.32
C PRO A 402 -3.92 22.12 -2.31
N ALA A 403 -4.91 21.39 -2.79
CA ALA A 403 -5.80 20.62 -1.92
C ALA A 403 -4.98 19.68 -1.04
N SER A 404 -5.44 19.48 0.19
CA SER A 404 -4.58 19.16 1.34
C SER A 404 -3.93 17.77 1.29
N HIS A 405 -4.40 16.82 0.46
CA HIS A 405 -3.88 15.44 0.46
C HIS A 405 -3.96 14.73 -0.90
N PHE A 406 -2.83 14.15 -1.33
CA PHE A 406 -2.73 13.38 -2.58
C PHE A 406 -2.73 11.85 -2.37
N HIS A 407 -2.58 11.38 -1.13
CA HIS A 407 -2.61 9.95 -0.81
C HIS A 407 -4.02 9.47 -0.48
N PHE A 408 -4.47 8.39 -1.13
CA PHE A 408 -5.78 7.79 -0.93
C PHE A 408 -5.71 6.27 -1.15
N GLY A 409 -5.20 5.56 -0.14
CA GLY A 409 -4.80 4.16 -0.29
C GLY A 409 -3.67 3.99 -1.31
N ALA A 410 -3.76 2.96 -2.15
CA ALA A 410 -2.83 2.72 -3.26
C ALA A 410 -3.19 3.47 -4.56
N ARG A 411 -4.24 4.32 -4.58
CA ARG A 411 -4.69 4.97 -5.81
C ARG A 411 -3.70 6.06 -6.24
N THR A 412 -3.22 5.97 -7.47
CA THR A 412 -2.39 7.02 -8.10
C THR A 412 -3.24 8.26 -8.36
N ARG A 413 -2.75 9.42 -7.93
CA ARG A 413 -3.44 10.71 -8.08
C ARG A 413 -2.48 11.80 -8.57
N SER A 414 -3.01 12.69 -9.40
CA SER A 414 -2.33 13.94 -9.78
C SER A 414 -2.85 15.12 -8.93
N TYR A 415 -2.43 16.33 -9.28
CA TYR A 415 -2.96 17.58 -8.70
C TYR A 415 -4.40 17.92 -9.15
N GLY A 416 -5.07 17.04 -9.88
CA GLY A 416 -6.37 17.25 -10.50
C GLY A 416 -6.29 17.65 -11.96
N TRP A 417 -7.41 18.05 -12.54
CA TRP A 417 -7.47 18.64 -13.87
C TRP A 417 -6.94 20.08 -13.83
N TRP A 418 -6.25 20.46 -14.90
CA TRP A 418 -5.86 21.83 -15.20
C TRP A 418 -5.90 22.04 -16.72
N PRO A 419 -6.16 23.27 -17.19
CA PRO A 419 -6.24 23.55 -18.61
C PRO A 419 -4.86 23.41 -19.27
N LYS A 420 -4.82 22.73 -20.42
CA LYS A 420 -3.62 22.50 -21.23
C LYS A 420 -3.56 23.41 -22.46
N SER A 421 -4.62 24.16 -22.75
CA SER A 421 -4.70 25.12 -23.86
C SER A 421 -5.32 26.45 -23.42
N SER A 422 -5.11 27.49 -24.22
CA SER A 422 -5.74 28.80 -23.98
C SER A 422 -7.26 28.77 -24.12
N ASP A 423 -7.81 27.86 -24.94
CA ASP A 423 -9.26 27.69 -25.09
C ASP A 423 -9.87 27.06 -23.82
N GLU A 424 -9.20 26.06 -23.25
CA GLU A 424 -9.61 25.46 -21.97
C GLU A 424 -9.50 26.45 -20.80
N GLN A 425 -8.59 27.44 -20.86
CA GLN A 425 -8.51 28.51 -19.86
C GLN A 425 -9.67 29.51 -19.94
N ARG A 426 -10.32 29.64 -21.11
CA ARG A 426 -11.42 30.59 -21.36
C ARG A 426 -12.79 30.01 -21.02
N THR A 427 -12.87 28.71 -20.72
CA THR A 427 -14.11 27.93 -20.55
C THR A 427 -14.35 27.58 -19.09
#